data_AF-A0A7Z8QA97-F1
#
_entry.id   AF-A0A7Z8QA97-F1
#
_cell.length_a   1.000
_cell.length_b   1.000
_cell.length_c   1.000
_cell.angle_alpha   90.00
_cell.angle_beta   90.00
_cell.angle_gamma   90.00
#
_symmetry.space_group_name_H-M   'P 1'
#
loop_
_entity.id
_entity.type
_entity.pdbx_description
1 polymer ?
#
loop_
_entity_poly.entity_id
_entity_poly.type
_entity_poly.pdbx_seq_one_letter_code
_entity_poly.pdbx_strand_id
1 'polypeptide(L)'
;MNKEELNTKLKYFQDNIEQIGAVVYVRLKGETTPKKIDIKSDDLSSIKKMFVNSLGSEIISKEDVSVVLLSKSDERKNVIYEYDIEVPEYFQCLQDVTSSDDHELFNLQDDNINSVVAMIIELGDEQKQVVLFKTMAQVNIYGRSSFFLKKSSQRFEELKEEFFRISPNFHLLQIDNSLLVLSLDTLEKLFGFQ
;
A
#
# COMPACT_ATOMS: atom_id res chain seq x y z
N MET A 1 13.17 -8.42 13.37
CA MET A 1 13.36 -9.56 12.46
C MET A 1 14.57 -9.35 11.57
N ASN A 2 15.16 -10.43 11.03
CA ASN A 2 16.21 -10.35 10.01
C ASN A 2 15.63 -10.55 8.58
N LYS A 3 16.49 -10.42 7.56
CA LYS A 3 16.11 -10.54 6.14
C LYS A 3 15.59 -11.93 5.76
N GLU A 4 16.19 -12.99 6.29
CA GLU A 4 15.80 -14.38 6.00
C GLU A 4 14.42 -14.70 6.59
N GLU A 5 14.17 -14.25 7.83
CA GLU A 5 12.88 -14.32 8.48
C GLU A 5 11.81 -13.57 7.68
N LEU A 6 12.10 -12.33 7.27
CA LEU A 6 11.20 -11.53 6.45
C LEU A 6 10.88 -12.22 5.12
N ASN A 7 11.89 -12.74 4.42
CA ASN A 7 11.71 -13.46 3.17
C ASN A 7 10.83 -14.69 3.35
N THR A 8 11.07 -15.47 4.40
CA THR A 8 10.28 -16.67 4.71
C THR A 8 8.82 -16.30 4.94
N LYS A 9 8.56 -15.25 5.72
CA LYS A 9 7.19 -14.77 5.97
C LYS A 9 6.50 -14.29 4.70
N LEU A 10 7.19 -13.54 3.83
CA LEU A 10 6.60 -13.00 2.61
C LEU A 10 6.41 -14.03 1.50
N LYS A 11 7.24 -15.08 1.45
CA LYS A 11 7.08 -16.19 0.49
C LYS A 11 5.73 -16.88 0.61
N TYR A 12 5.16 -16.93 1.83
CA TYR A 12 3.81 -17.44 2.05
C TYR A 12 2.78 -16.88 1.06
N PHE A 13 2.79 -15.57 0.81
CA PHE A 13 1.82 -14.93 -0.08
C PHE A 13 2.07 -15.23 -1.56
N GLN A 14 3.31 -15.53 -1.95
CA GLN A 14 3.64 -15.98 -3.30
C GLN A 14 3.19 -17.42 -3.51
N ASP A 15 3.49 -18.29 -2.55
CA ASP A 15 3.19 -19.71 -2.61
C ASP A 15 1.68 -19.99 -2.53
N ASN A 16 0.92 -19.13 -1.84
CA ASN A 16 -0.52 -19.27 -1.61
C ASN A 16 -1.36 -18.20 -2.33
N ILE A 17 -0.85 -17.63 -3.43
CA ILE A 17 -1.49 -16.51 -4.12
C ILE A 17 -2.93 -16.81 -4.58
N GLU A 18 -3.26 -18.06 -4.88
CA GLU A 18 -4.61 -18.43 -5.32
C GLU A 18 -5.60 -18.61 -4.15
N GLN A 19 -5.10 -18.83 -2.93
CA GLN A 19 -5.90 -19.05 -1.72
C GLN A 19 -6.16 -17.77 -0.94
N ILE A 20 -5.21 -16.83 -0.95
CA ILE A 20 -5.35 -15.56 -0.21
C ILE A 20 -6.29 -14.57 -0.91
N GLY A 21 -6.96 -13.75 -0.11
CA GLY A 21 -7.75 -12.60 -0.53
C GLY A 21 -6.93 -11.32 -0.67
N ALA A 22 -7.60 -10.28 -1.18
CA ALA A 22 -7.09 -8.92 -1.19
C ALA A 22 -8.21 -7.94 -0.87
N VAL A 23 -7.92 -6.96 -0.02
CA VAL A 23 -8.83 -5.83 0.27
C VAL A 23 -8.06 -4.53 0.10
N VAL A 24 -8.72 -3.53 -0.48
CA VAL A 24 -8.13 -2.22 -0.72
C VAL A 24 -8.91 -1.18 0.07
N TYR A 25 -8.18 -0.36 0.81
CA TYR A 25 -8.71 0.76 1.55
C TYR A 25 -8.01 2.05 1.12
N VAL A 26 -8.65 3.17 1.38
CA VAL A 26 -8.09 4.51 1.21
C VAL A 26 -8.26 5.32 2.47
N ARG A 27 -7.27 6.16 2.75
CA ARG A 27 -7.36 7.16 3.80
C ARG A 27 -7.58 8.53 3.18
N LEU A 28 -8.57 9.25 3.69
CA LEU A 28 -8.89 10.61 3.26
C LEU A 28 -8.17 11.64 4.12
N LYS A 29 -7.90 12.80 3.55
CA LYS A 29 -7.27 13.92 4.23
C LYS A 29 -8.15 14.38 5.39
N GLY A 30 -7.59 14.34 6.61
CA GLY A 30 -8.29 14.74 7.83
C GLY A 30 -9.04 13.61 8.53
N GLU A 31 -9.05 12.40 7.94
CA GLU A 31 -9.62 11.20 8.55
C GLU A 31 -8.50 10.27 9.05
N THR A 32 -8.77 9.55 10.13
CA THR A 32 -7.87 8.55 10.72
C THR A 32 -8.24 7.14 10.26
N THR A 33 -9.53 6.81 10.33
CA THR A 33 -10.08 5.53 9.89
C THR A 33 -10.08 5.45 8.36
N PRO A 34 -9.54 4.36 7.77
CA PRO A 34 -9.57 4.15 6.35
C PRO A 34 -10.97 3.69 5.89
N LYS A 35 -11.33 4.03 4.65
CA LYS A 35 -12.56 3.56 3.99
C LYS A 35 -12.22 2.47 2.99
N LYS A 36 -13.04 1.41 2.93
CA LYS A 36 -12.89 0.29 2.00
C LYS A 36 -13.34 0.70 0.60
N ILE A 37 -12.55 0.39 -0.43
CA ILE A 37 -12.97 0.58 -1.81
C ILE A 37 -13.76 -0.65 -2.27
N ASP A 38 -14.96 -0.41 -2.81
CA ASP A 38 -15.73 -1.42 -3.51
C ASP A 38 -15.14 -1.68 -4.92
N ILE A 39 -14.31 -2.71 -5.03
CA ILE A 39 -13.68 -3.16 -6.28
C ILE A 39 -14.34 -4.47 -6.70
N LYS A 40 -14.69 -4.60 -7.98
CA LYS A 40 -15.23 -5.83 -8.53
C LYS A 40 -14.29 -7.01 -8.24
N SER A 41 -14.88 -8.14 -7.85
CA SER A 41 -14.13 -9.35 -7.48
C SER A 41 -13.13 -9.81 -8.54
N ASP A 42 -13.50 -9.71 -9.83
CA ASP A 42 -12.64 -10.10 -10.95
C ASP A 42 -11.39 -9.21 -11.07
N ASP A 43 -11.51 -7.92 -10.70
CA ASP A 43 -10.42 -6.94 -10.77
C ASP A 43 -9.48 -7.06 -9.55
N LEU A 44 -9.99 -7.51 -8.39
CA LEU A 44 -9.18 -7.75 -7.18
C LEU A 44 -8.09 -8.82 -7.41
N SER A 45 -8.33 -9.81 -8.27
CA SER A 45 -7.32 -10.83 -8.62
C SER A 45 -6.07 -10.19 -9.25
N SER A 46 -6.27 -9.18 -10.10
CA SER A 46 -5.16 -8.45 -10.73
C SER A 46 -4.40 -7.58 -9.73
N ILE A 47 -5.11 -6.93 -8.80
CA ILE A 47 -4.50 -6.13 -7.72
C ILE A 47 -3.68 -7.02 -6.79
N LYS A 48 -4.24 -8.16 -6.37
CA LYS A 48 -3.54 -9.18 -5.58
C LYS A 48 -2.24 -9.60 -6.25
N LYS A 49 -2.30 -10.00 -7.52
CA LYS A 49 -1.11 -10.41 -8.30
C LYS A 49 -0.08 -9.31 -8.40
N MET A 50 -0.51 -8.07 -8.65
CA MET A 50 0.38 -6.91 -8.74
C MET A 50 1.18 -6.69 -7.46
N PHE A 51 0.53 -6.71 -6.29
CA PHE A 51 1.21 -6.44 -5.02
C PHE A 51 1.99 -7.65 -4.48
N VAL A 52 1.51 -8.89 -4.66
CA VAL A 52 2.30 -10.10 -4.33
C VAL A 52 3.57 -10.16 -5.16
N ASN A 53 3.50 -9.84 -6.45
CA ASN A 53 4.69 -9.74 -7.29
C ASN A 53 5.64 -8.65 -6.81
N SER A 54 5.10 -7.51 -6.34
CA SER A 54 5.90 -6.42 -5.77
C SER A 54 6.63 -6.82 -4.49
N LEU A 55 6.03 -7.64 -3.61
CA LEU A 55 6.73 -8.21 -2.46
C LEU A 55 7.95 -9.03 -2.91
N GLY A 56 7.77 -9.79 -3.99
CA GLY A 56 8.82 -10.54 -4.67
C GLY A 56 9.96 -9.64 -5.14
N SER A 57 9.65 -8.68 -6.02
CA SER A 57 10.65 -7.84 -6.69
C SER A 57 11.31 -6.82 -5.79
N GLU A 58 10.57 -6.25 -4.84
CA GLU A 58 11.06 -5.16 -3.99
C GLU A 58 11.79 -5.65 -2.75
N ILE A 59 11.49 -6.87 -2.29
CA ILE A 59 12.02 -7.41 -1.05
C ILE A 59 12.70 -8.75 -1.30
N ILE A 60 11.95 -9.78 -1.69
CA ILE A 60 12.44 -11.17 -1.64
C ILE A 60 13.66 -11.37 -2.55
N SER A 61 13.62 -10.87 -3.79
CA SER A 61 14.69 -11.02 -4.77
C SER A 61 15.89 -10.09 -4.56
N LYS A 62 15.81 -9.13 -3.62
CA LYS A 62 16.94 -8.22 -3.31
C LYS A 62 17.83 -8.83 -2.23
N GLU A 63 18.90 -9.48 -2.66
CA GLU A 63 19.86 -10.16 -1.79
C GLU A 63 20.77 -9.19 -1.02
N ASP A 64 21.01 -8.00 -1.58
CA ASP A 64 21.84 -6.95 -1.00
C ASP A 64 21.11 -6.07 0.02
N VAL A 65 19.82 -6.33 0.24
CA VAL A 65 19.00 -5.59 1.21
C VAL A 65 19.09 -6.23 2.58
N SER A 66 19.40 -5.42 3.59
CA SER A 66 19.38 -5.82 5.00
C SER A 66 18.16 -5.27 5.73
N VAL A 67 17.74 -5.96 6.80
CA VAL A 67 16.72 -5.44 7.73
C VAL A 67 17.44 -4.95 8.98
N VAL A 68 17.23 -3.69 9.34
CA VAL A 68 17.83 -3.07 10.55
C VAL A 68 16.77 -2.33 11.34
N LEU A 69 17.04 -2.05 12.61
CA LEU A 69 16.15 -1.26 13.45
C LEU A 69 16.16 0.21 13.02
N LEU A 70 14.99 0.85 12.99
CA LEU A 70 14.84 2.26 12.63
C LEU A 70 15.59 3.18 13.60
N SER A 71 15.62 2.88 14.90
CA SER A 71 16.38 3.62 15.90
C SER A 71 17.89 3.63 15.67
N LYS A 72 18.39 2.71 14.82
CA LYS A 72 19.78 2.59 14.41
C LYS A 72 20.00 3.04 12.96
N SER A 73 19.05 3.81 12.42
CA SER A 73 19.17 4.32 11.06
C SER A 73 20.43 5.16 10.90
N ASP A 74 21.09 4.94 9.78
CA ASP A 74 22.21 5.74 9.30
C ASP A 74 22.06 5.91 7.78
N GLU A 75 23.01 6.58 7.12
CA GLU A 75 22.93 6.87 5.68
C GLU A 75 23.15 5.63 4.77
N ARG A 76 22.98 4.41 5.29
CA ARG A 76 23.12 3.18 4.50
C ARG A 76 22.05 3.11 3.41
N LYS A 77 22.52 2.79 2.20
CA LYS A 77 21.67 2.41 1.07
C LYS A 77 21.26 0.94 1.18
N ASN A 78 20.15 0.59 0.55
CA ASN A 78 19.65 -0.79 0.44
C ASN A 78 19.29 -1.41 1.82
N VAL A 79 18.50 -0.68 2.59
CA VAL A 79 18.06 -1.10 3.92
C VAL A 79 16.54 -1.02 4.02
N ILE A 80 15.93 -2.04 4.64
CA ILE A 80 14.56 -2.00 5.13
C ILE A 80 14.64 -1.77 6.64
N TYR A 81 13.93 -0.76 7.13
CA TYR A 81 13.94 -0.42 8.55
C TYR A 81 12.76 -1.06 9.26
N GLU A 82 13.01 -1.83 10.32
CA GLU A 82 11.98 -2.26 11.26
C GLU A 82 11.74 -1.18 12.30
N TYR A 83 10.48 -0.77 12.43
CA TYR A 83 10.04 0.23 13.39
C TYR A 83 10.17 -0.34 14.80
N ASP A 84 11.06 0.24 15.61
CA ASP A 84 11.34 -0.19 17.00
C ASP A 84 11.22 0.95 18.02
N ILE A 85 10.59 2.05 17.61
CA ILE A 85 10.23 3.21 18.43
C ILE A 85 8.71 3.38 18.42
N GLU A 86 8.21 4.38 19.15
CA GLU A 86 6.78 4.69 19.19
C GLU A 86 6.22 4.93 17.78
N VAL A 87 5.29 4.08 17.34
CA VAL A 87 4.67 4.17 16.02
C VAL A 87 3.71 5.36 16.02
N PRO A 88 3.88 6.33 15.09
CA PRO A 88 2.97 7.46 14.99
C PRO A 88 1.52 7.03 14.76
N GLU A 89 0.57 7.73 15.39
CA GLU A 89 -0.88 7.53 15.20
C GLU A 89 -1.27 7.57 13.71
N TYR A 90 -0.51 8.28 12.89
CA TYR A 90 -0.67 8.31 11.44
C TYR A 90 -0.68 6.90 10.78
N PHE A 91 0.03 5.93 11.34
CA PHE A 91 0.07 4.54 10.84
C PHE A 91 -0.90 3.58 11.55
N GLN A 92 -1.70 4.08 12.49
CA GLN A 92 -2.69 3.27 13.20
C GLN A 92 -3.65 2.55 12.24
N CYS A 93 -3.94 3.17 11.09
CA CYS A 93 -4.74 2.58 10.02
C CYS A 93 -4.25 1.20 9.54
N LEU A 94 -2.95 0.88 9.68
CA LEU A 94 -2.40 -0.44 9.30
C LEU A 94 -2.82 -1.54 10.26
N GLN A 95 -2.99 -1.22 11.54
CA GLN A 95 -3.54 -2.14 12.53
C GLN A 95 -5.07 -2.17 12.46
N ASP A 96 -5.70 -1.02 12.18
CA ASP A 96 -7.17 -0.93 12.13
C ASP A 96 -7.77 -1.84 11.05
N VAL A 97 -7.12 -1.95 9.88
CA VAL A 97 -7.60 -2.81 8.78
C VAL A 97 -7.48 -4.30 9.06
N THR A 98 -6.63 -4.72 10.00
CA THR A 98 -6.50 -6.14 10.39
C THR A 98 -7.28 -6.47 11.66
N SER A 99 -7.68 -5.47 12.44
CA SER A 99 -8.33 -5.65 13.75
C SER A 99 -9.84 -5.43 13.70
N SER A 100 -10.36 -4.85 12.62
CA SER A 100 -11.78 -4.56 12.43
C SER A 100 -12.20 -4.89 11.00
N ASP A 101 -13.33 -5.57 10.85
CA ASP A 101 -14.01 -5.73 9.55
C ASP A 101 -15.01 -4.60 9.28
N ASP A 102 -15.27 -3.74 10.26
CA ASP A 102 -16.28 -2.67 10.21
C ASP A 102 -15.67 -1.37 9.68
N HIS A 103 -15.34 -1.38 8.38
CA HIS A 103 -14.88 -0.19 7.66
C HIS A 103 -15.97 0.30 6.72
N GLU A 104 -16.28 1.60 6.79
CA GLU A 104 -17.19 2.23 5.85
C GLU A 104 -16.70 2.08 4.40
N LEU A 105 -17.63 1.92 3.46
CA LEU A 105 -17.29 1.97 2.04
C LEU A 105 -16.97 3.41 1.64
N PHE A 106 -15.95 3.58 0.79
CA PHE A 106 -15.71 4.82 0.08
C PHE A 106 -16.92 5.12 -0.81
N ASN A 107 -17.61 6.21 -0.52
CA ASN A 107 -18.83 6.59 -1.22
C ASN A 107 -18.48 7.33 -2.51
N LEU A 108 -18.72 6.70 -3.65
CA LEU A 108 -18.40 7.24 -4.98
C LEU A 108 -19.13 8.55 -5.35
N GLN A 109 -20.15 8.95 -4.59
CA GLN A 109 -20.90 10.20 -4.81
C GLN A 109 -20.46 11.30 -3.85
N ASP A 110 -20.24 10.96 -2.57
CA ASP A 110 -20.03 11.94 -1.50
C ASP A 110 -18.55 12.11 -1.14
N ASP A 111 -17.75 11.04 -1.21
CA ASP A 111 -16.34 11.11 -0.89
C ASP A 111 -15.54 11.68 -2.05
N ASN A 112 -14.71 12.69 -1.74
CA ASN A 112 -13.88 13.33 -2.74
C ASN A 112 -12.65 12.47 -3.02
N ILE A 113 -12.57 11.88 -4.21
CA ILE A 113 -11.42 11.09 -4.65
C ILE A 113 -10.09 11.84 -4.51
N ASN A 114 -10.09 13.17 -4.74
CA ASN A 114 -8.90 14.02 -4.63
C ASN A 114 -8.42 14.24 -3.18
N SER A 115 -9.20 13.82 -2.19
CA SER A 115 -8.82 13.86 -0.78
C SER A 115 -8.06 12.61 -0.32
N VAL A 116 -7.95 11.58 -1.17
CA VAL A 116 -7.18 10.36 -0.84
C VAL A 116 -5.69 10.71 -0.69
N VAL A 117 -5.15 10.43 0.50
CA VAL A 117 -3.73 10.68 0.85
C VAL A 117 -2.92 9.39 0.95
N ALA A 118 -3.59 8.25 1.15
CA ALA A 118 -2.94 6.94 1.17
C ALA A 118 -3.87 5.83 0.70
N MET A 119 -3.27 4.75 0.21
CA MET A 119 -3.90 3.49 -0.13
C MET A 119 -3.29 2.40 0.74
N ILE A 120 -4.15 1.56 1.29
CA ILE A 120 -3.80 0.44 2.14
C ILE A 120 -4.26 -0.83 1.42
N ILE A 121 -3.36 -1.79 1.27
CA ILE A 121 -3.64 -3.07 0.61
C ILE A 121 -3.40 -4.17 1.62
N GLU A 122 -4.47 -4.84 2.02
CA GLU A 122 -4.43 -6.03 2.85
C GLU A 122 -4.40 -7.26 1.93
N LEU A 123 -3.42 -8.14 2.13
CA LEU A 123 -3.29 -9.42 1.44
C LEU A 123 -3.22 -10.52 2.48
N GLY A 124 -3.98 -11.60 2.30
CA GLY A 124 -3.91 -12.70 3.24
C GLY A 124 -5.16 -13.54 3.34
N ASP A 125 -5.16 -14.38 4.35
CA ASP A 125 -6.25 -15.24 4.76
C ASP A 125 -6.33 -15.30 6.30
N GLU A 126 -7.05 -16.30 6.81
CA GLU A 126 -7.23 -16.53 8.24
C GLU A 126 -5.92 -16.85 8.99
N GLN A 127 -4.87 -17.28 8.27
CA GLN A 127 -3.60 -17.72 8.87
C GLN A 127 -2.55 -16.62 8.84
N LYS A 128 -2.44 -15.90 7.73
CA LYS A 128 -1.40 -14.91 7.50
C LYS A 128 -1.93 -13.71 6.74
N GLN A 129 -1.59 -12.54 7.25
CA GLN A 129 -1.91 -11.25 6.65
C GLN A 129 -0.65 -10.39 6.53
N VAL A 130 -0.59 -9.62 5.45
CA VAL A 130 0.36 -8.53 5.26
C VAL A 130 -0.41 -7.32 4.78
N VAL A 131 -0.10 -6.16 5.36
CA VAL A 131 -0.71 -4.89 5.01
C VAL A 131 0.33 -3.98 4.41
N LEU A 132 0.05 -3.44 3.23
CA LEU A 132 0.95 -2.55 2.49
C LEU A 132 0.42 -1.12 2.57
N PHE A 133 1.30 -0.18 2.89
CA PHE A 133 0.98 1.24 2.91
C PHE A 133 1.60 1.96 1.72
N LYS A 134 0.77 2.70 0.98
CA LYS A 134 1.19 3.52 -0.15
C LYS A 134 0.68 4.95 0.02
N THR A 135 1.57 5.92 0.06
CA THR A 135 1.16 7.33 -0.05
C THR A 135 0.62 7.60 -1.47
N MET A 136 -0.45 8.38 -1.54
CA MET A 136 -1.11 8.75 -2.79
C MET A 136 -0.86 10.22 -3.07
N ALA A 137 0.00 10.49 -4.05
CA ALA A 137 0.16 11.84 -4.59
C ALA A 137 -1.01 12.16 -5.52
N GLN A 138 -1.35 13.45 -5.65
CA GLN A 138 -2.41 13.92 -6.56
C GLN A 138 -2.21 13.44 -8.00
N VAL A 139 -0.97 13.22 -8.45
CA VAL A 139 -0.67 12.71 -9.80
C VAL A 139 -1.20 11.28 -10.06
N ASN A 140 -1.57 10.53 -9.02
CA ASN A 140 -2.18 9.20 -9.14
C ASN A 140 -3.71 9.26 -9.19
N ILE A 141 -4.29 10.47 -9.09
CA ILE A 141 -5.71 10.75 -9.09
C ILE A 141 -5.97 11.66 -10.27
N TYR A 142 -6.55 11.10 -11.32
CA TYR A 142 -6.75 11.81 -12.57
C TYR A 142 -8.17 12.39 -12.60
N GLY A 143 -8.27 13.68 -12.89
CA GLY A 143 -9.53 14.42 -12.80
C GLY A 143 -9.49 15.85 -13.37
N ARG A 144 -10.56 16.60 -13.06
CA ARG A 144 -11.14 17.80 -13.74
C ARG A 144 -10.20 18.89 -14.28
N SER A 145 -8.94 18.95 -13.90
CA SER A 145 -7.97 19.97 -14.33
C SER A 145 -7.05 19.53 -15.47
N SER A 146 -7.24 18.34 -16.06
CA SER A 146 -6.37 17.81 -17.11
C SER A 146 -7.17 17.09 -18.20
N PHE A 147 -6.68 17.17 -19.44
CA PHE A 147 -7.32 16.57 -20.61
C PHE A 147 -6.73 15.17 -20.85
N PHE A 148 -7.47 14.13 -20.48
CA PHE A 148 -7.03 12.75 -20.62
C PHE A 148 -7.57 12.14 -21.90
N LEU A 149 -6.74 11.36 -22.59
CA LEU A 149 -7.11 10.62 -23.78
C LEU A 149 -7.05 9.12 -23.52
N LYS A 150 -8.13 8.40 -23.81
CA LYS A 150 -8.17 6.94 -23.84
C LYS A 150 -8.19 6.44 -25.28
N LYS A 151 -7.58 5.30 -25.53
CA LYS A 151 -7.65 4.62 -26.83
C LYS A 151 -9.05 4.02 -27.01
N SER A 152 -9.68 4.27 -28.16
CA SER A 152 -10.87 3.56 -28.63
C SER A 152 -10.52 2.67 -29.84
N SER A 153 -11.52 2.07 -30.49
CA SER A 153 -11.31 1.15 -31.61
C SER A 153 -10.68 1.84 -32.83
N GLN A 154 -10.87 3.15 -33.01
CA GLN A 154 -10.45 3.88 -34.21
C GLN A 154 -9.69 5.19 -33.95
N ARG A 155 -9.74 5.74 -32.73
CA ARG A 155 -9.10 7.03 -32.38
C ARG A 155 -8.85 7.16 -30.89
N PHE A 156 -8.24 8.25 -30.47
CA PHE A 156 -8.24 8.65 -29.07
C PHE A 156 -9.49 9.48 -28.76
N GLU A 157 -10.05 9.25 -27.58
CA GLU A 157 -11.24 9.94 -27.08
C GLU A 157 -10.95 10.54 -25.70
N GLU A 158 -11.59 11.67 -25.41
CA GLU A 158 -11.48 12.31 -24.09
C GLU A 158 -12.04 11.38 -22.99
N LEU A 159 -11.31 11.27 -21.88
CA LEU A 159 -11.73 10.61 -20.65
C LEU A 159 -12.05 11.68 -19.61
N LYS A 160 -13.33 11.79 -19.24
CA LYS A 160 -13.84 12.84 -18.33
C LYS A 160 -14.05 12.34 -16.90
N GLU A 161 -14.12 11.03 -16.76
CA GLU A 161 -14.31 10.33 -15.49
C GLU A 161 -13.06 10.45 -14.63
N GLU A 162 -13.25 10.55 -13.31
CA GLU A 162 -12.15 10.51 -12.34
C GLU A 162 -11.74 9.06 -12.10
N PHE A 163 -10.43 8.80 -11.98
CA PHE A 163 -9.92 7.44 -11.77
C PHE A 163 -8.62 7.43 -10.98
N PHE A 164 -8.40 6.32 -10.27
CA PHE A 164 -7.12 6.01 -9.66
C PHE A 164 -6.19 5.33 -10.67
N ARG A 165 -4.91 5.68 -10.61
CA ARG A 165 -3.84 4.79 -11.08
C ARG A 165 -3.19 4.11 -9.91
N ILE A 166 -3.34 2.79 -9.88
CA ILE A 166 -2.69 1.93 -8.89
C ILE A 166 -1.39 1.41 -9.49
N SER A 167 -0.30 1.60 -8.76
CA SER A 167 1.02 1.08 -9.10
C SER A 167 1.52 0.18 -7.96
N PRO A 168 2.34 -0.84 -8.27
CA PRO A 168 2.73 -1.87 -7.28
C PRO A 168 3.59 -1.34 -6.13
N ASN A 169 4.18 -0.14 -6.24
CA ASN A 169 5.06 0.37 -5.20
C ASN A 169 4.30 0.75 -3.91
N PHE A 170 4.90 0.40 -2.78
CA PHE A 170 4.48 0.72 -1.42
C PHE A 170 5.69 1.20 -0.63
N HIS A 171 5.45 1.89 0.49
CA HIS A 171 6.51 2.53 1.28
C HIS A 171 6.69 1.88 2.65
N LEU A 172 5.63 1.29 3.19
CA LEU A 172 5.69 0.49 4.41
C LEU A 172 4.96 -0.84 4.19
N LEU A 173 5.35 -1.86 4.95
CA LEU A 173 4.54 -3.04 5.16
C LEU A 173 4.40 -3.36 6.66
N GLN A 174 3.26 -3.89 7.06
CA GLN A 174 3.06 -4.52 8.35
C GLN A 174 2.85 -6.01 8.14
N ILE A 175 3.62 -6.83 8.86
CA ILE A 175 3.50 -8.28 8.83
C ILE A 175 3.69 -8.86 10.23
N ASP A 176 2.74 -9.69 10.65
CA ASP A 176 2.54 -10.04 12.05
C ASP A 176 2.50 -8.74 12.91
N ASN A 177 3.40 -8.59 13.88
CA ASN A 177 3.49 -7.41 14.76
C ASN A 177 4.63 -6.43 14.40
N SER A 178 5.24 -6.58 13.21
CA SER A 178 6.36 -5.74 12.79
C SER A 178 5.94 -4.80 11.68
N LEU A 179 6.21 -3.51 11.88
CA LEU A 179 6.12 -2.48 10.85
C LEU A 179 7.49 -2.29 10.20
N LEU A 180 7.54 -2.35 8.88
CA LEU A 180 8.75 -2.27 8.08
C LEU A 180 8.64 -1.11 7.10
N VAL A 181 9.72 -0.36 6.93
CA VAL A 181 9.82 0.86 6.13
C VAL A 181 10.81 0.62 5.01
N LEU A 182 10.34 0.69 3.76
CA LEU A 182 11.15 0.52 2.56
C LEU A 182 11.75 1.85 2.08
N SER A 183 11.14 2.98 2.46
CA SER A 183 11.47 4.31 1.97
C SER A 183 11.48 5.29 3.14
N LEU A 184 12.68 5.55 3.67
CA LEU A 184 12.88 6.49 4.78
C LEU A 184 12.49 7.92 4.38
N ASP A 185 12.76 8.31 3.13
CA ASP A 185 12.38 9.61 2.58
C ASP A 185 10.86 9.83 2.60
N THR A 186 10.06 8.76 2.55
CA THR A 186 8.60 8.88 2.72
C THR A 186 8.23 9.21 4.15
N LEU A 187 8.90 8.63 5.15
CA LEU A 187 8.67 9.00 6.56
C LEU A 187 9.05 10.46 6.81
N GLU A 188 10.23 10.87 6.34
CA GLU A 188 10.73 12.23 6.46
C GLU A 188 9.72 13.25 5.88
N LYS A 189 9.21 12.99 4.67
CA LYS A 189 8.18 13.82 4.03
C LYS A 189 6.86 13.83 4.79
N LEU A 190 6.43 12.71 5.35
CA LEU A 190 5.17 12.60 6.11
C LEU A 190 5.22 13.38 7.43
N PHE A 191 6.38 13.40 8.09
CA PHE A 191 6.55 14.03 9.41
C PHE A 191 7.32 15.35 9.37
N GLY A 192 7.71 15.84 8.19
CA GLY A 192 8.33 17.15 8.01
C GLY A 192 9.80 17.23 8.45
N PHE A 193 10.51 16.10 8.49
CA PHE A 193 11.95 16.09 8.70
C PHE A 193 12.68 16.34 7.38
N GLN A 194 13.63 17.28 7.37
CA GLN A 194 14.55 17.59 6.26
C GLN A 194 15.98 17.56 6.77
#